data_AF-A0A4S8MIZ5-F1
#
_entry.id   AF-A0A4S8MIZ5-F1
#
_cell.length_a   1.000
_cell.length_b   1.000
_cell.length_c   1.000
_cell.angle_alpha   90.00
_cell.angle_beta   90.00
_cell.angle_gamma   90.00
#
_symmetry.space_group_name_H-M   'P 1'
#
loop_
_entity.id
_entity.type
_entity.pdbx_description
1 polymer ?
#
loop_
_entity_poly.entity_id
_entity_poly.type
_entity_poly.pdbx_seq_one_letter_code
_entity_poly.pdbx_strand_id
1 'polypeptide(L)'
;MYRFGNPTPLPVLANILVLSPTACYLMGWGGSDVTSMITLVGPFYFIGGLGMVIGGVMEWASWSFSCPFILGNTFPFVVFTSFGAYWLSLAALQDPIHAIASAYTDGIAAVPYNKGLMFYFIFWTVTVTIYFIGSLRTNFVFVIIFFTLILTFAFFAAAYGQLGNGNLDLAQTLLKAAGACAFANICVAWYLVTSLIMRIVEMPFTLPVFAWGEEITQQDLLEYACEYGGRYRERREQGLERPNAEITPKSTADLEAVLAEVKEKKLGTLAYWDYYHSMWILGENTSEMAKLLEYGGALDARELYPVMKVRSLEDYAIEFYQ
;
A
#
# COMPACT_ATOMS: atom_id res chain seq x y z
N MET A 1 23.70 10.76 -8.51
CA MET A 1 23.22 10.51 -7.14
C MET A 1 22.31 9.29 -7.22
N TYR A 2 22.56 8.22 -6.46
CA TYR A 2 21.71 7.02 -6.51
C TYR A 2 20.44 7.29 -5.69
N ARG A 3 19.31 7.54 -6.36
CA ARG A 3 17.98 7.61 -5.74
C ARG A 3 17.62 6.21 -5.21
N PHE A 4 17.08 6.10 -3.99
CA PHE A 4 16.48 4.84 -3.55
C PHE A 4 15.30 4.50 -4.47
N GLY A 5 15.18 3.22 -4.85
CA GLY A 5 14.09 2.78 -5.70
C GLY A 5 12.74 2.90 -5.00
N ASN A 6 11.69 3.23 -5.74
CA ASN A 6 10.32 3.16 -5.24
C ASN A 6 10.03 1.71 -4.79
N PRO A 7 9.71 1.46 -3.50
CA PRO A 7 9.49 0.11 -3.00
C PRO A 7 8.14 -0.47 -3.41
N THR A 8 7.12 0.33 -3.72
CA THR A 8 5.72 -0.09 -3.96
C THR A 8 5.52 -1.14 -5.08
N PRO A 9 6.23 -1.11 -6.22
CA PRO A 9 6.02 -2.09 -7.29
C PRO A 9 6.38 -3.52 -6.86
N LEU A 10 7.35 -3.68 -5.95
CA LEU A 10 7.83 -4.99 -5.51
C LEU A 10 6.76 -5.79 -4.74
N PRO A 11 6.15 -5.30 -3.64
CA PRO A 11 5.11 -6.04 -2.92
C PRO A 11 3.84 -6.20 -3.76
N VAL A 12 3.52 -5.27 -4.66
CA VAL A 12 2.40 -5.42 -5.61
C VAL A 12 2.67 -6.58 -6.57
N LEU A 13 3.86 -6.62 -7.19
CA LEU A 13 4.26 -7.72 -8.07
C LEU A 13 4.31 -9.06 -7.31
N ALA A 14 4.86 -9.05 -6.10
CA ALA A 14 4.93 -10.23 -5.25
C ALA A 14 3.54 -10.82 -4.99
N ASN A 15 2.57 -9.98 -4.62
CA ASN A 15 1.18 -10.40 -4.45
C ASN A 15 0.58 -10.94 -5.74
N ILE A 16 0.80 -10.28 -6.87
CA ILE A 16 0.29 -10.71 -8.18
C ILE A 16 0.80 -12.11 -8.53
N LEU A 17 2.09 -12.38 -8.33
CA LEU A 17 2.71 -13.65 -8.72
C LEU A 17 2.21 -14.84 -7.91
N VAL A 18 1.72 -14.62 -6.69
CA VAL A 18 1.13 -15.70 -5.85
C VAL A 18 -0.40 -15.76 -5.96
N LEU A 19 -1.08 -14.62 -6.06
CA LEU A 19 -2.53 -14.56 -6.14
C LEU A 19 -3.01 -15.04 -7.52
N SER A 20 -2.30 -14.70 -8.61
CA SER A 20 -2.67 -15.09 -9.99
C SER A 20 -2.89 -16.59 -10.15
N PRO A 21 -1.89 -17.45 -9.86
CA PRO A 21 -2.08 -18.90 -9.96
C PRO A 21 -3.10 -19.40 -8.93
N THR A 22 -3.14 -18.81 -7.73
CA THR A 22 -4.15 -19.16 -6.70
C THR A 22 -5.58 -18.98 -7.20
N ALA A 23 -5.87 -17.86 -7.88
CA ALA A 23 -7.18 -17.59 -8.46
C ALA A 23 -7.53 -18.60 -9.56
N CYS A 24 -6.57 -18.94 -10.42
CA CYS A 24 -6.74 -19.95 -11.47
C CYS A 24 -7.06 -21.34 -10.87
N TYR A 25 -6.38 -21.73 -9.78
CA TYR A 25 -6.61 -23.00 -9.10
C TYR A 25 -8.01 -23.08 -8.49
N LEU A 26 -8.47 -21.99 -7.87
CA LEU A 26 -9.80 -21.91 -7.29
C LEU A 26 -10.91 -21.97 -8.35
N MET A 27 -10.68 -21.38 -9.53
CA MET A 27 -11.61 -21.43 -10.66
C MET A 27 -11.54 -22.74 -11.46
N GLY A 28 -10.54 -23.58 -11.21
CA GLY A 28 -10.34 -24.86 -11.89
C GLY A 28 -9.80 -24.75 -13.32
N TRP A 29 -9.03 -23.70 -13.62
CA TRP A 29 -8.49 -23.47 -14.95
C TRP A 29 -7.41 -24.48 -15.31
N GLY A 30 -7.38 -24.93 -16.57
CA GLY A 30 -6.37 -25.88 -17.04
C GLY A 30 -6.44 -27.26 -16.36
N GLY A 31 -7.58 -27.63 -15.77
CA GLY A 31 -7.73 -28.87 -15.02
C GLY A 31 -7.12 -28.85 -13.62
N SER A 32 -6.70 -27.68 -13.13
CA SER A 32 -6.25 -27.50 -11.75
C SER A 32 -7.42 -27.52 -10.76
N ASP A 33 -7.10 -27.64 -9.48
CA ASP A 33 -8.06 -27.59 -8.38
C ASP A 33 -7.41 -27.01 -7.11
N VAL A 34 -8.13 -27.02 -5.99
CA VAL A 34 -7.61 -26.54 -4.71
C VAL A 34 -6.39 -27.30 -4.20
N THR A 35 -6.19 -28.56 -4.60
CA THR A 35 -5.02 -29.36 -4.19
C THR A 35 -3.76 -28.87 -4.89
N SER A 36 -3.91 -28.25 -6.06
CA SER A 36 -2.81 -27.63 -6.81
C SER A 36 -2.14 -26.49 -6.03
N MET A 37 -2.78 -25.93 -4.99
CA MET A 37 -2.16 -24.90 -4.13
C MET A 37 -0.86 -25.37 -3.47
N ILE A 38 -0.66 -26.67 -3.24
CA ILE A 38 0.57 -27.21 -2.64
C ILE A 38 1.80 -26.86 -3.50
N THR A 39 1.66 -26.71 -4.82
CA THR A 39 2.78 -26.32 -5.70
C THR A 39 3.28 -24.90 -5.43
N LEU A 40 2.48 -24.07 -4.75
CA LEU A 40 2.78 -22.67 -4.45
C LEU A 40 3.34 -22.46 -3.03
N VAL A 41 3.55 -23.50 -2.23
CA VAL A 41 4.10 -23.37 -0.86
C VAL A 41 5.42 -22.58 -0.86
N GLY A 42 6.35 -22.91 -1.76
CA GLY A 42 7.60 -22.14 -1.92
C GLY A 42 7.37 -20.67 -2.29
N PRO A 43 6.65 -20.38 -3.38
CA PRO A 43 6.23 -19.02 -3.73
C PRO A 43 5.50 -18.25 -2.61
N PHE A 44 4.66 -18.91 -1.81
CA PHE A 44 4.00 -18.29 -0.67
C PHE A 44 4.99 -17.88 0.43
N TYR A 45 6.01 -18.70 0.70
CA TYR A 45 7.06 -18.32 1.64
C TYR A 45 7.92 -17.15 1.15
N PHE A 46 8.45 -17.25 -0.07
CA PHE A 46 9.50 -16.34 -0.53
C PHE A 46 8.98 -15.11 -1.26
N ILE A 47 8.00 -15.27 -2.14
CA ILE A 47 7.49 -14.18 -2.98
C ILE A 47 6.38 -13.46 -2.22
N GLY A 48 5.26 -14.15 -1.99
CA GLY A 48 4.08 -13.56 -1.34
C GLY A 48 4.34 -13.17 0.11
N GLY A 49 5.12 -13.98 0.84
CA GLY A 49 5.41 -13.77 2.24
C GLY A 49 6.55 -12.79 2.47
N LEU A 50 7.77 -13.31 2.38
CA LEU A 50 8.99 -12.55 2.64
C LEU A 50 9.10 -11.31 1.73
N GLY A 51 8.82 -11.46 0.43
CA GLY A 51 8.88 -10.36 -0.53
C GLY A 51 7.93 -9.20 -0.19
N MET A 52 6.70 -9.50 0.24
CA MET A 52 5.76 -8.45 0.65
C MET A 52 6.10 -7.84 2.01
N VAL A 53 6.58 -8.64 2.98
CA VAL A 53 7.02 -8.11 4.27
C VAL A 53 8.21 -7.17 4.08
N ILE A 54 9.20 -7.55 3.28
CA ILE A 54 10.35 -6.69 2.94
C ILE A 54 9.86 -5.42 2.24
N GLY A 55 9.02 -5.55 1.20
CA GLY A 55 8.46 -4.40 0.49
C GLY A 55 7.69 -3.46 1.41
N GLY A 56 6.88 -4.00 2.32
CA GLY A 56 6.18 -3.23 3.33
C GLY A 56 7.13 -2.51 4.28
N VAL A 57 8.10 -3.22 4.88
CA VAL A 57 9.11 -2.61 5.76
C VAL A 57 9.89 -1.50 5.04
N MET A 58 10.15 -1.65 3.73
CA MET A 58 10.79 -0.61 2.92
C MET A 58 9.90 0.64 2.74
N GLU A 59 8.57 0.51 2.72
CA GLU A 59 7.64 1.67 2.74
C GLU A 59 7.76 2.48 4.04
N TRP A 60 7.97 1.80 5.17
CA TRP A 60 8.19 2.47 6.46
C TRP A 60 9.60 3.03 6.58
N ALA A 61 10.61 2.23 6.23
CA ALA A 61 12.03 2.57 6.37
C ALA A 61 12.44 3.72 5.46
N SER A 62 11.96 3.77 4.21
CA SER A 62 12.27 4.85 3.27
C SER A 62 11.89 6.25 3.80
N TRP A 63 11.01 6.30 4.80
CA TRP A 63 10.53 7.55 5.38
C TRP A 63 11.01 7.79 6.81
N SER A 64 11.14 6.73 7.62
CA SER A 64 11.57 6.83 9.02
C SER A 64 13.05 7.22 9.17
N PHE A 65 13.89 6.99 8.14
CA PHE A 65 15.28 7.46 8.10
C PHE A 65 15.45 8.85 7.48
N SER A 66 14.38 9.39 6.91
CA SER A 66 14.35 10.70 6.27
C SER A 66 13.85 11.78 7.25
N CYS A 67 12.91 11.49 8.16
CA CYS A 67 12.52 12.44 9.19
C CYS A 67 11.95 11.75 10.45
N PRO A 68 12.46 12.00 11.68
CA PRO A 68 11.88 11.44 12.91
C PRO A 68 10.48 12.01 13.24
N PHE A 69 10.03 13.03 12.52
CA PHE A 69 8.75 13.72 12.76
C PHE A 69 7.68 13.46 11.70
N ILE A 70 7.98 12.70 10.65
CA ILE A 70 7.00 12.37 9.61
C ILE A 70 6.79 10.85 9.63
N LEU A 71 5.56 10.41 9.88
CA LEU A 71 5.20 9.00 9.76
C LEU A 71 5.32 8.58 8.29
N GLY A 72 5.93 7.41 8.04
CA GLY A 72 6.02 6.79 6.71
C GLY A 72 4.68 6.62 6.04
N ASN A 73 4.69 6.11 4.80
CA ASN A 73 3.46 5.70 4.13
C ASN A 73 2.88 4.49 4.89
N THR A 74 2.20 4.79 5.99
CA THR A 74 1.84 3.86 7.05
C THR A 74 0.77 2.91 6.54
N PHE A 75 -0.09 3.40 5.66
CA PHE A 75 -1.14 2.61 5.07
C PHE A 75 -0.59 1.44 4.21
N PRO A 76 0.25 1.65 3.17
CA PRO A 76 0.91 0.56 2.46
C PRO A 76 1.86 -0.28 3.30
N PHE A 77 2.56 0.29 4.29
CA PHE A 77 3.35 -0.51 5.25
C PHE A 77 2.48 -1.56 5.95
N VAL A 78 1.38 -1.14 6.58
CA VAL A 78 0.46 -2.05 7.29
C VAL A 78 -0.18 -3.04 6.33
N VAL A 79 -0.61 -2.58 5.14
CA VAL A 79 -1.22 -3.45 4.13
C VAL A 79 -0.22 -4.51 3.66
N PHE A 80 0.95 -4.14 3.15
CA PHE A 80 1.88 -5.10 2.57
C PHE A 80 2.48 -6.05 3.61
N THR A 81 2.79 -5.57 4.82
CA THR A 81 3.30 -6.46 5.88
C THR A 81 2.23 -7.43 6.37
N SER A 82 0.98 -6.98 6.54
CA SER A 82 -0.12 -7.89 6.94
C SER A 82 -0.43 -8.91 5.85
N PHE A 83 -0.51 -8.52 4.58
CA PHE A 83 -0.68 -9.46 3.47
C PHE A 83 0.53 -10.39 3.29
N GLY A 84 1.76 -9.94 3.56
CA GLY A 84 2.91 -10.82 3.62
C GLY A 84 2.80 -11.87 4.72
N ALA A 85 2.37 -11.47 5.92
CA ALA A 85 2.09 -12.41 7.00
C ALA A 85 0.95 -13.39 6.65
N TYR A 86 -0.08 -12.93 5.92
CA TYR A 86 -1.12 -13.80 5.37
C TYR A 86 -0.55 -14.89 4.46
N TRP A 87 0.30 -14.54 3.50
CA TRP A 87 0.90 -15.53 2.60
C TRP A 87 1.82 -16.51 3.35
N LEU A 88 2.60 -16.04 4.33
CA LEU A 88 3.39 -16.93 5.20
C LEU A 88 2.51 -17.89 6.01
N SER A 89 1.38 -17.40 6.53
CA SER A 89 0.43 -18.23 7.27
C SER A 89 -0.21 -19.31 6.38
N LEU A 90 -0.55 -18.96 5.14
CA LEU A 90 -1.07 -19.92 4.16
C LEU A 90 -0.02 -20.94 3.75
N ALA A 91 1.23 -20.52 3.59
CA ALA A 91 2.34 -21.44 3.31
C ALA A 91 2.46 -22.49 4.41
N ALA A 92 2.45 -22.07 5.69
CA ALA A 92 2.49 -22.99 6.83
C ALA A 92 1.24 -23.90 6.92
N LEU A 93 0.07 -23.41 6.54
CA LEU A 93 -1.16 -24.21 6.50
C LEU A 93 -1.15 -25.29 5.41
N GLN A 94 -0.45 -25.06 4.31
CA GLN A 94 -0.42 -25.95 3.14
C GLN A 94 0.84 -26.81 3.04
N ASP A 95 1.91 -26.40 3.71
CA ASP A 95 3.17 -27.14 3.71
C ASP A 95 2.99 -28.51 4.37
N PRO A 96 3.24 -29.61 3.65
CA PRO A 96 3.18 -30.96 4.20
C PRO A 96 4.10 -31.17 5.40
N ILE A 97 5.19 -30.41 5.53
CA ILE A 97 6.14 -30.53 6.65
C ILE A 97 5.48 -30.10 7.97
N HIS A 98 4.66 -29.04 7.93
CA HIS A 98 3.99 -28.52 9.12
C HIS A 98 2.81 -29.38 9.56
N ALA A 99 2.21 -30.13 8.62
CA ALA A 99 1.20 -31.15 8.87
C ALA A 99 0.03 -30.71 9.78
N ILE A 100 -0.37 -29.43 9.72
CA ILE A 100 -1.38 -28.86 10.63
C ILE A 100 -2.72 -29.60 10.52
N ALA A 101 -3.13 -29.96 9.31
CA ALA A 101 -4.35 -30.71 9.08
C ALA A 101 -4.28 -32.11 9.71
N SER A 102 -3.11 -32.77 9.77
CA SER A 102 -3.00 -34.13 10.32
C SER A 102 -3.15 -34.20 11.84
N ALA A 103 -3.14 -33.06 12.54
CA ALA A 103 -3.47 -33.00 13.96
C ALA A 103 -4.96 -33.28 14.25
N TYR A 104 -5.81 -33.24 13.22
CA TYR A 104 -7.24 -33.53 13.31
C TYR A 104 -7.53 -34.94 12.81
N THR A 105 -8.43 -35.67 13.49
CA THR A 105 -8.77 -37.07 13.16
C THR A 105 -9.19 -37.26 11.70
N ASP A 106 -9.94 -36.31 11.13
CA ASP A 106 -10.42 -36.35 9.73
C ASP A 106 -9.60 -35.44 8.79
N GLY A 107 -8.43 -35.00 9.22
CA GLY A 107 -7.57 -34.13 8.41
C GLY A 107 -8.26 -32.84 7.98
N ILE A 108 -8.16 -32.54 6.68
CA ILE A 108 -8.81 -31.37 6.05
C ILE A 108 -10.34 -31.44 6.07
N ALA A 109 -10.93 -32.62 6.25
CA ALA A 109 -12.38 -32.78 6.34
C ALA A 109 -12.92 -32.53 7.76
N ALA A 110 -12.03 -32.39 8.75
CA ALA A 110 -12.44 -32.17 10.12
C ALA A 110 -13.25 -30.87 10.26
N VAL A 111 -14.43 -30.97 10.86
CA VAL A 111 -15.28 -29.82 11.21
C VAL A 111 -14.51 -28.74 11.97
N PRO A 112 -13.77 -29.05 13.06
CA PRO A 112 -13.03 -28.01 13.80
C PRO A 112 -11.95 -27.33 12.97
N TYR A 113 -11.29 -28.04 12.05
CA TYR A 113 -10.31 -27.45 11.12
C TYR A 113 -10.97 -26.42 10.19
N ASN A 114 -12.07 -26.82 9.53
CA ASN A 114 -12.79 -25.96 8.59
C ASN A 114 -13.45 -24.76 9.29
N LYS A 115 -14.05 -24.95 10.47
CA LYS A 115 -14.63 -23.85 11.26
C LYS A 115 -13.57 -22.90 11.82
N GLY A 116 -12.38 -23.39 12.15
CA GLY A 116 -11.25 -22.56 12.53
C GLY A 116 -10.82 -21.62 11.38
N LEU A 117 -10.65 -22.18 10.18
CA LEU A 117 -10.32 -21.39 8.98
C LEU A 117 -11.45 -20.42 8.58
N MET A 118 -12.72 -20.81 8.75
CA MET A 118 -13.85 -19.89 8.57
C MET A 118 -13.67 -18.62 9.41
N PHE A 119 -13.40 -18.74 10.71
CA PHE A 119 -13.21 -17.57 11.57
C PHE A 119 -11.97 -16.76 11.19
N TYR A 120 -10.88 -17.43 10.80
CA TYR A 120 -9.69 -16.76 10.28
C TYR A 120 -10.03 -15.84 9.10
N PHE A 121 -10.77 -16.35 8.10
CA PHE A 121 -11.17 -15.57 6.93
C PHE A 121 -12.24 -14.51 7.22
N ILE A 122 -13.11 -14.71 8.22
CA ILE A 122 -14.04 -13.66 8.69
C ILE A 122 -13.26 -12.45 9.20
N PHE A 123 -12.27 -12.64 10.06
CA PHE A 123 -11.47 -11.52 10.58
C PHE A 123 -10.59 -10.89 9.50
N TRP A 124 -10.10 -11.65 8.52
CA TRP A 124 -9.50 -11.07 7.32
C TRP A 124 -10.47 -10.19 6.52
N THR A 125 -11.72 -10.62 6.38
CA THR A 125 -12.77 -9.80 5.72
C THR A 125 -12.96 -8.47 6.46
N VAL A 126 -12.99 -8.49 7.80
CA VAL A 126 -13.08 -7.28 8.63
C VAL A 126 -11.86 -6.38 8.41
N THR A 127 -10.65 -6.94 8.48
CA THR A 127 -9.39 -6.20 8.27
C THR A 127 -9.36 -5.52 6.90
N VAL A 128 -9.70 -6.26 5.83
CA VAL A 128 -9.73 -5.70 4.47
C VAL A 128 -10.85 -4.66 4.32
N THR A 129 -11.95 -4.78 5.05
CA THR A 129 -13.00 -3.74 5.09
C THR A 129 -12.48 -2.44 5.69
N ILE A 130 -11.67 -2.51 6.75
CA ILE A 130 -11.00 -1.34 7.33
C ILE A 130 -10.05 -0.71 6.30
N TYR A 131 -9.28 -1.53 5.58
CA TYR A 131 -8.38 -1.06 4.52
C TYR A 131 -9.14 -0.42 3.36
N PHE A 132 -10.29 -0.96 2.97
CA PHE A 132 -11.17 -0.38 1.96
C PHE A 132 -11.65 1.02 2.36
N ILE A 133 -12.09 1.20 3.61
CA ILE A 133 -12.50 2.52 4.11
C ILE A 133 -11.31 3.49 4.08
N GLY A 134 -10.12 3.03 4.48
CA GLY A 134 -8.90 3.83 4.43
C GLY A 134 -8.47 4.21 3.01
N SER A 135 -8.70 3.34 2.03
CA SER A 135 -8.30 3.58 0.64
C SER A 135 -9.21 4.55 -0.12
N LEU A 136 -10.42 4.82 0.38
CA LEU A 136 -11.34 5.79 -0.23
C LEU A 136 -10.73 7.19 -0.38
N ARG A 137 -9.71 7.53 0.41
CA ARG A 137 -9.00 8.81 0.35
C ARG A 137 -7.68 8.78 -0.42
N THR A 138 -7.22 7.62 -0.90
CA THR A 138 -5.86 7.47 -1.44
C THR A 138 -5.82 7.27 -2.95
N ASN A 139 -6.46 6.22 -3.46
CA ASN A 139 -6.41 5.89 -4.89
C ASN A 139 -7.61 5.04 -5.30
N PHE A 140 -8.29 5.43 -6.37
CA PHE A 140 -9.43 4.70 -6.91
C PHE A 140 -9.09 3.24 -7.31
N VAL A 141 -7.86 2.99 -7.77
CA VAL A 141 -7.35 1.64 -8.05
C VAL A 141 -7.27 0.81 -6.77
N PHE A 142 -6.80 1.39 -5.66
CA PHE A 142 -6.78 0.71 -4.37
C PHE A 142 -8.19 0.45 -3.83
N VAL A 143 -9.15 1.33 -4.07
CA VAL A 143 -10.57 1.11 -3.71
C VAL A 143 -11.11 -0.15 -4.38
N ILE A 144 -10.89 -0.32 -5.70
CA ILE A 144 -11.32 -1.53 -6.42
C ILE A 144 -10.61 -2.78 -5.90
N ILE A 145 -9.29 -2.68 -5.64
CA ILE A 145 -8.50 -3.78 -5.10
C ILE A 145 -9.07 -4.24 -3.75
N PHE A 146 -9.28 -3.35 -2.79
CA PHE A 146 -9.78 -3.78 -1.49
C PHE A 146 -11.24 -4.24 -1.54
N PHE A 147 -12.08 -3.63 -2.38
CA PHE A 147 -13.46 -4.09 -2.58
C PHE A 147 -13.53 -5.54 -3.09
N THR A 148 -12.74 -5.87 -4.11
CA THR A 148 -12.68 -7.23 -4.66
C THR A 148 -12.08 -8.22 -3.66
N LEU A 149 -11.15 -7.80 -2.80
CA LEU A 149 -10.62 -8.62 -1.71
C LEU A 149 -11.63 -8.86 -0.59
N ILE A 150 -12.49 -7.88 -0.24
CA ILE A 150 -13.59 -8.10 0.73
C ILE A 150 -14.44 -9.29 0.26
N LEU A 151 -14.85 -9.29 -1.00
CA LEU A 151 -15.65 -10.38 -1.57
C LEU A 151 -14.89 -11.71 -1.56
N THR A 152 -13.60 -11.68 -1.89
CA THR A 152 -12.74 -12.87 -1.90
C THR A 152 -12.68 -13.53 -0.52
N PHE A 153 -12.37 -12.76 0.53
CA PHE A 153 -12.29 -13.26 1.90
C PHE A 153 -13.66 -13.65 2.49
N ALA A 154 -14.72 -12.91 2.14
CA ALA A 154 -16.07 -13.26 2.54
C ALA A 154 -16.51 -14.61 1.95
N PHE A 155 -16.19 -14.87 0.68
CA PHE A 155 -16.46 -16.15 0.05
C PHE A 155 -15.58 -17.28 0.58
N PHE A 156 -14.31 -17.02 0.94
CA PHE A 156 -13.50 -18.02 1.66
C PHE A 156 -14.12 -18.38 3.00
N ALA A 157 -14.48 -17.39 3.82
CA ALA A 157 -15.16 -17.62 5.08
C ALA A 157 -16.41 -18.47 4.90
N ALA A 158 -17.28 -18.10 3.96
CA ALA A 158 -18.49 -18.86 3.66
C ALA A 158 -18.18 -20.28 3.19
N ALA A 159 -17.18 -20.47 2.32
CA ALA A 159 -16.78 -21.77 1.81
C ALA A 159 -16.30 -22.71 2.92
N TYR A 160 -15.36 -22.27 3.76
CA TYR A 160 -14.87 -23.06 4.89
C TYR A 160 -15.98 -23.30 5.94
N GLY A 161 -16.91 -22.36 6.09
CA GLY A 161 -18.12 -22.54 6.87
C GLY A 161 -18.99 -23.69 6.36
N GLN A 162 -19.18 -23.80 5.04
CA GLN A 162 -19.95 -24.87 4.42
C GLN A 162 -19.20 -26.21 4.38
N LEU A 163 -17.87 -26.21 4.23
CA LEU A 163 -17.05 -27.42 4.41
C LEU A 163 -17.26 -28.02 5.80
N GLY A 164 -17.25 -27.18 6.84
CA GLY A 164 -17.54 -27.63 8.20
C GLY A 164 -19.00 -28.06 8.44
N ASN A 165 -19.94 -27.69 7.56
CA ASN A 165 -21.33 -28.16 7.60
C ASN A 165 -21.54 -29.45 6.78
N GLY A 166 -20.52 -29.91 6.04
CA GLY A 166 -20.60 -31.06 5.13
C GLY A 166 -21.24 -30.76 3.76
N ASN A 167 -21.54 -29.50 3.44
CA ASN A 167 -22.10 -29.12 2.14
C ASN A 167 -21.00 -28.83 1.11
N LEU A 168 -20.50 -29.89 0.48
CA LEU A 168 -19.33 -29.83 -0.41
C LEU A 168 -19.61 -29.07 -1.72
N ASP A 169 -20.78 -29.26 -2.33
CA ASP A 169 -21.13 -28.64 -3.61
C ASP A 169 -21.22 -27.12 -3.49
N LEU A 170 -21.87 -26.64 -2.41
CA LEU A 170 -21.94 -25.21 -2.13
C LEU A 170 -20.56 -24.65 -1.78
N ALA A 171 -19.77 -25.37 -0.97
CA ALA A 171 -18.42 -24.95 -0.63
C ALA A 171 -17.53 -24.78 -1.87
N GLN A 172 -17.56 -25.73 -2.81
CA GLN A 172 -16.80 -25.63 -4.06
C GLN A 172 -17.26 -24.45 -4.92
N THR A 173 -18.57 -24.19 -4.98
CA THR A 173 -19.12 -23.04 -5.70
C THR A 173 -18.63 -21.72 -5.10
N LEU A 174 -18.60 -21.63 -3.76
CA LEU A 174 -18.10 -20.45 -3.04
C LEU A 174 -16.59 -20.26 -3.22
N LEU A 175 -15.80 -21.34 -3.24
CA LEU A 175 -14.35 -21.26 -3.53
C LEU A 175 -14.09 -20.75 -4.96
N LYS A 176 -14.87 -21.22 -5.94
CA LYS A 176 -14.81 -20.70 -7.32
C LYS A 176 -15.17 -19.23 -7.38
N ALA A 177 -16.20 -18.79 -6.65
CA ALA A 177 -16.58 -17.39 -6.56
C ALA A 177 -15.47 -16.53 -5.93
N ALA A 178 -14.83 -17.02 -4.86
CA ALA A 178 -13.66 -16.37 -4.26
C ALA A 178 -12.51 -16.23 -5.28
N GLY A 179 -12.23 -17.29 -6.04
CA GLY A 179 -11.24 -17.28 -7.12
C GLY A 179 -11.55 -16.26 -8.21
N ALA A 180 -12.81 -16.12 -8.62
CA ALA A 180 -13.23 -15.14 -9.61
C ALA A 180 -13.05 -13.69 -9.12
N CYS A 181 -13.41 -13.41 -7.85
CA CYS A 181 -13.16 -12.09 -7.25
C CYS A 181 -11.67 -11.78 -7.11
N ALA A 182 -10.86 -12.77 -6.71
CA ALA A 182 -9.41 -12.65 -6.68
C ALA A 182 -8.86 -12.38 -8.08
N PHE A 183 -9.36 -13.05 -9.11
CA PHE A 183 -8.93 -12.80 -10.50
C PHE A 183 -9.24 -11.37 -10.96
N ALA A 184 -10.43 -10.86 -10.64
CA ALA A 184 -10.78 -9.46 -10.91
C ALA A 184 -9.81 -8.49 -10.22
N ASN A 185 -9.43 -8.78 -8.96
CA ASN A 185 -8.42 -8.02 -8.24
C ASN A 185 -7.07 -7.99 -8.97
N ILE A 186 -6.61 -9.17 -9.42
CA ILE A 186 -5.34 -9.35 -10.12
C ILE A 186 -5.31 -8.57 -11.43
N CYS A 187 -6.40 -8.53 -12.21
CA CYS A 187 -6.45 -7.74 -13.45
C CYS A 187 -6.16 -6.24 -13.18
N VAL A 188 -6.73 -5.70 -12.09
CA VAL A 188 -6.50 -4.32 -11.66
C VAL A 188 -5.08 -4.13 -11.11
N ALA A 189 -4.56 -5.12 -10.39
CA ALA A 189 -3.19 -5.08 -9.87
C ALA A 189 -2.14 -5.16 -11.00
N TRP A 190 -2.37 -5.95 -12.05
CA TRP A 190 -1.52 -5.98 -13.25
C TRP A 190 -1.48 -4.61 -13.93
N TYR A 191 -2.62 -3.94 -14.06
CA TYR A 191 -2.67 -2.56 -14.55
C TYR A 191 -1.81 -1.61 -13.71
N LEU A 192 -1.94 -1.69 -12.37
CA LEU A 192 -1.18 -0.88 -11.44
C LEU A 192 0.34 -1.11 -11.58
N VAL A 193 0.79 -2.36 -11.55
CA VAL A 193 2.22 -2.68 -11.62
C VAL A 193 2.82 -2.30 -12.98
N THR A 194 2.09 -2.51 -14.08
CA THR A 194 2.52 -2.08 -15.41
C THR A 194 2.67 -0.56 -15.46
N SER A 195 1.71 0.18 -14.93
CA SER A 195 1.81 1.65 -14.84
C SER A 195 3.00 2.09 -13.99
N LEU A 196 3.30 1.40 -12.89
CA LEU A 196 4.43 1.73 -12.01
C LEU A 196 5.78 1.45 -12.70
N ILE A 197 5.91 0.29 -13.35
CA ILE A 197 7.16 -0.08 -14.06
C ILE A 197 7.40 0.85 -15.25
N MET A 198 6.37 1.14 -16.06
CA MET A 198 6.50 2.07 -17.20
C MET A 198 7.01 3.45 -16.77
N ARG A 199 6.59 3.92 -15.59
CA ARG A 199 7.10 5.18 -15.00
C ARG A 199 8.56 5.05 -14.56
N ILE A 200 8.95 3.94 -13.96
CA ILE A 200 10.33 3.71 -13.49
C ILE A 200 11.33 3.66 -14.66
N VAL A 201 10.91 3.11 -15.82
CA VAL A 201 11.75 3.03 -17.01
C VAL A 201 11.59 4.20 -17.97
N GLU A 202 10.88 5.26 -17.57
CA GLU A 202 10.71 6.50 -18.34
C GLU A 202 10.18 6.26 -19.77
N MET A 203 9.17 5.38 -19.91
CA MET A 203 8.56 5.09 -21.21
C MET A 203 7.87 6.34 -21.82
N PRO A 204 7.89 6.50 -23.16
CA PRO A 204 7.36 7.67 -23.84
C PRO A 204 5.82 7.79 -23.80
N PHE A 205 5.13 6.79 -23.25
CA PHE A 205 3.71 6.82 -22.95
C PHE A 205 3.48 6.20 -21.57
N THR A 206 2.52 6.75 -20.84
CA THR A 206 2.17 6.26 -19.50
C THR A 206 0.67 6.00 -19.42
N LEU A 207 0.29 5.03 -18.59
CA LEU A 207 -1.10 4.70 -18.34
C LEU A 207 -1.68 5.68 -17.30
N PRO A 208 -2.93 6.15 -17.47
CA PRO A 208 -3.53 7.14 -16.59
C PRO A 208 -3.76 6.58 -15.18
N VAL A 209 -3.35 7.33 -14.16
CA VAL A 209 -3.61 7.01 -12.75
C VAL A 209 -4.32 8.21 -12.12
N PHE A 210 -5.46 7.96 -11.46
CA PHE A 210 -6.23 9.01 -10.79
C PHE A 210 -5.61 9.35 -9.42
N ALA A 211 -5.17 10.59 -9.24
CA ALA A 211 -4.66 11.11 -7.98
C ALA A 211 -5.67 12.08 -7.35
N TRP A 212 -5.85 11.97 -6.03
CA TRP A 212 -6.76 12.78 -5.23
C TRP A 212 -5.89 13.51 -4.20
N GLY A 213 -5.66 14.82 -4.35
CA GLY A 213 -4.80 15.56 -3.43
C GLY A 213 -4.93 17.07 -3.58
N GLU A 214 -4.80 17.78 -2.46
CA GLU A 214 -4.62 19.23 -2.42
C GLU A 214 -3.12 19.56 -2.49
N GLU A 215 -2.77 20.64 -3.17
CA GLU A 215 -1.42 21.18 -3.22
C GLU A 215 -1.34 22.43 -2.36
N ILE A 216 -0.38 22.44 -1.45
CA ILE A 216 -0.09 23.58 -0.58
C ILE A 216 1.42 23.76 -0.51
N THR A 217 1.88 24.98 -0.25
CA THR A 217 3.31 25.23 -0.09
C THR A 217 3.77 24.81 1.30
N GLN A 218 5.08 24.60 1.46
CA GLN A 218 5.67 24.37 2.78
C GLN A 218 5.45 25.57 3.72
N GLN A 219 5.33 26.79 3.17
CA GLN A 219 5.06 27.99 3.95
C GLN A 219 3.64 27.94 4.52
N ASP A 220 2.64 27.61 3.70
CA ASP A 220 1.25 27.45 4.14
C ASP A 220 1.13 26.39 5.23
N LEU A 221 1.86 25.27 5.06
CA LEU A 221 1.92 24.16 6.02
C LEU A 221 2.47 24.62 7.39
N LEU A 222 3.51 25.45 7.37
CA LEU A 222 4.10 26.05 8.57
C LEU A 222 3.21 27.14 9.18
N GLU A 223 2.50 27.90 8.34
CA GLU A 223 1.55 28.92 8.81
C GLU A 223 0.38 28.29 9.53
N TYR A 224 -0.22 27.23 8.98
CA TYR A 224 -1.25 26.46 9.68
C TYR A 224 -0.75 25.86 11.00
N ALA A 225 0.47 25.34 11.03
CA ALA A 225 1.08 24.86 12.27
C ALA A 225 1.30 25.99 13.31
N CYS A 226 1.62 27.21 12.87
CA CYS A 226 1.78 28.37 13.74
C CYS A 226 0.45 28.97 14.21
N GLU A 227 -0.57 28.93 13.35
CA GLU A 227 -1.88 29.51 13.61
C GLU A 227 -2.71 28.63 14.54
N TYR A 228 -2.73 27.33 14.27
CA TYR A 228 -3.53 26.36 15.02
C TYR A 228 -2.75 25.67 16.14
N GLY A 229 -1.44 25.46 15.97
CA GLY A 229 -0.60 24.81 16.98
C GLY A 229 -0.15 25.73 18.11
N GLY A 230 -0.77 25.60 19.29
CA GLY A 230 -0.46 26.45 20.47
C GLY A 230 1.03 26.57 20.81
N ARG A 231 1.80 25.46 20.71
CA ARG A 231 3.26 25.44 20.96
C ARG A 231 4.11 26.21 19.93
N TYR A 232 3.59 26.45 18.73
CA TYR A 232 4.27 27.20 17.67
C TYR A 232 3.86 28.67 17.72
N ARG A 233 2.60 28.96 18.06
CA ARG A 233 2.11 30.31 18.36
C ARG A 233 2.90 30.99 19.49
N GLU A 234 3.10 30.28 20.60
CA GLU A 234 3.90 30.76 21.74
C GLU A 234 5.36 31.05 21.36
N ARG A 235 5.97 30.23 20.50
CA ARG A 235 7.34 30.47 20.01
C ARG A 235 7.44 31.70 19.10
N ARG A 236 6.44 31.90 18.24
CA ARG A 236 6.36 33.10 17.38
C ARG A 236 6.21 34.37 18.22
N GLU A 237 5.37 34.35 19.26
CA GLU A 237 5.18 35.47 20.18
C GLU A 237 6.44 35.76 21.02
N GLN A 238 7.26 34.74 21.30
CA GLN A 238 8.55 34.87 21.98
C GLN A 238 9.72 35.28 21.04
N GLY A 239 9.46 35.51 19.75
CA GLY A 239 10.49 35.86 18.77
C GLY A 239 11.50 34.73 18.50
N LEU A 240 11.20 33.49 18.91
CA LEU A 240 12.01 32.32 18.62
C LEU A 240 11.73 31.86 17.18
N GLU A 241 12.79 31.65 16.41
CA GLU A 241 12.68 31.28 14.99
C GLU A 241 11.89 29.97 14.78
N ARG A 242 11.26 29.90 13.60
CA ARG A 242 10.48 28.76 13.11
C ARG A 242 11.33 27.49 13.24
N PRO A 243 10.91 26.46 13.99
CA PRO A 243 11.71 25.25 14.12
C PRO A 243 11.90 24.62 12.74
N ASN A 244 13.15 24.48 12.30
CA ASN A 244 13.59 23.87 11.03
C ASN A 244 13.39 24.67 9.73
N ALA A 245 12.99 25.94 9.75
CA ALA A 245 12.88 26.74 8.52
C ALA A 245 14.25 27.14 7.92
N GLU A 246 15.30 27.26 8.75
CA GLU A 246 16.64 27.67 8.29
C GLU A 246 17.40 26.57 7.53
N ILE A 247 17.06 25.28 7.74
CA ILE A 247 17.77 24.17 7.10
C ILE A 247 17.15 23.82 5.74
N THR A 248 16.08 24.48 5.31
CA THR A 248 15.42 24.16 4.04
C THR A 248 16.10 24.92 2.90
N PRO A 249 16.79 24.24 1.96
CA PRO A 249 17.44 24.90 0.85
C PRO A 249 16.38 25.55 -0.05
N LYS A 250 16.61 26.83 -0.39
CA LYS A 250 15.68 27.64 -1.19
C LYS A 250 16.05 27.67 -2.67
N SER A 251 17.21 27.14 -3.00
CA SER A 251 17.76 27.06 -4.35
C SER A 251 18.67 25.84 -4.50
N THR A 252 18.97 25.46 -5.73
CA THR A 252 19.97 24.45 -6.08
C THR A 252 21.33 24.74 -5.42
N ALA A 253 21.73 26.01 -5.36
CA ALA A 253 23.00 26.42 -4.75
C ALA A 253 22.99 26.27 -3.22
N ASP A 254 21.87 26.60 -2.57
CA ASP A 254 21.70 26.40 -1.12
C ASP A 254 21.69 24.91 -0.78
N LEU A 255 21.11 24.07 -1.64
CA LEU A 255 21.15 22.62 -1.50
C LEU A 255 22.58 22.09 -1.54
N GLU A 256 23.41 22.56 -2.48
CA GLU A 256 24.80 22.13 -2.58
C GLU A 256 25.61 22.48 -1.31
N ALA A 257 25.35 23.65 -0.73
CA ALA A 257 25.94 24.07 0.55
C ALA A 257 25.47 23.16 1.72
N VAL A 258 24.18 22.88 1.80
CA VAL A 258 23.59 21.97 2.80
C VAL A 258 24.14 20.54 2.62
N LEU A 259 24.28 20.05 1.39
CA LEU A 259 24.85 18.74 1.08
C LEU A 259 26.33 18.63 1.49
N ALA A 260 27.10 19.70 1.37
CA ALA A 260 28.48 19.75 1.83
C ALA A 260 28.57 19.64 3.36
N GLU A 261 27.74 20.41 4.07
CA GLU A 261 27.67 20.40 5.53
C GLU A 261 27.14 19.06 6.09
N VAL A 262 26.17 18.45 5.42
CA VAL A 262 25.58 17.14 5.77
C VAL A 262 26.59 16.01 5.63
N LYS A 263 27.42 16.05 4.57
CA LYS A 263 28.53 15.09 4.40
C LYS A 263 29.57 15.22 5.52
N GLU A 264 29.88 16.45 5.92
CA GLU A 264 30.87 16.74 6.96
C GLU A 264 30.37 16.35 8.35
N LYS A 265 29.14 16.72 8.70
CA LYS A 265 28.55 16.51 10.03
C LYS A 265 27.82 15.17 10.20
N LYS A 266 27.74 14.35 9.14
CA LYS A 266 26.98 13.08 9.10
C LYS A 266 25.50 13.26 9.53
N LEU A 267 24.92 14.41 9.22
CA LEU A 267 23.57 14.81 9.65
C LEU A 267 22.52 14.41 8.59
N GLY A 268 21.82 13.30 8.79
CA GLY A 268 20.79 12.82 7.85
C GLY A 268 21.36 12.17 6.58
N THR A 269 20.49 11.56 5.78
CA THR A 269 20.90 10.84 4.55
C THR A 269 20.92 11.79 3.34
N LEU A 270 21.87 11.62 2.41
CA LEU A 270 21.95 12.43 1.17
C LEU A 270 20.64 12.40 0.36
N ALA A 271 19.89 11.30 0.44
CA ALA A 271 18.60 11.12 -0.22
C ALA A 271 17.51 12.07 0.32
N TYR A 272 17.59 12.48 1.59
CA TYR A 272 16.67 13.44 2.20
C TYR A 272 16.70 14.79 1.47
N TRP A 273 17.91 15.31 1.23
CA TRP A 273 18.11 16.61 0.61
C TRP A 273 17.74 16.62 -0.88
N ASP A 274 18.00 15.52 -1.60
CA ASP A 274 17.55 15.36 -2.99
C ASP A 274 16.02 15.33 -3.11
N TYR A 275 15.32 14.74 -2.15
CA TYR A 275 13.86 14.74 -2.12
C TYR A 275 13.29 16.12 -1.83
N TYR A 276 13.89 16.85 -0.88
CA TYR A 276 13.56 18.26 -0.63
C TYR A 276 13.79 19.13 -1.87
N HIS A 277 14.86 18.86 -2.62
CA HIS A 277 15.12 19.54 -3.87
C HIS A 277 14.06 19.22 -4.93
N SER A 278 13.71 17.95 -5.13
CA SER A 278 12.65 17.53 -6.05
C SER A 278 11.29 18.15 -5.71
N MET A 279 10.91 18.12 -4.43
CA MET A 279 9.59 18.56 -3.97
C MET A 279 9.46 20.08 -3.85
N TRP A 280 10.45 20.76 -3.24
CA TRP A 280 10.32 22.17 -2.89
C TRP A 280 11.03 23.13 -3.84
N ILE A 281 12.03 22.65 -4.60
CA ILE A 281 12.79 23.47 -5.53
C ILE A 281 12.36 23.19 -6.98
N LEU A 282 12.31 21.91 -7.38
CA LEU A 282 11.89 21.51 -8.72
C LEU A 282 10.36 21.43 -8.88
N GLY A 283 9.61 21.27 -7.77
CA GLY A 283 8.15 21.23 -7.79
C GLY A 283 7.56 20.02 -8.52
N GLU A 284 8.28 18.90 -8.58
CA GLU A 284 7.87 17.70 -9.34
C GLU A 284 6.60 17.03 -8.79
N ASN A 285 6.16 17.41 -7.58
CA ASN A 285 4.95 16.93 -6.92
C ASN A 285 3.70 17.81 -7.16
N THR A 286 3.78 18.84 -8.00
CA THR A 286 2.64 19.71 -8.34
C THR A 286 1.72 19.07 -9.38
N SER A 287 0.43 19.42 -9.37
CA SER A 287 -0.52 18.94 -10.39
C SER A 287 -0.22 19.51 -11.76
N GLU A 288 0.33 20.72 -11.84
CA GLU A 288 0.76 21.30 -13.11
C GLU A 288 1.87 20.46 -13.74
N MET A 289 2.88 20.09 -12.96
CA MET A 289 3.91 19.17 -13.44
C MET A 289 3.30 17.81 -13.76
N ALA A 290 2.43 17.26 -12.91
CA ALA A 290 1.79 15.98 -13.17
C ALA A 290 0.91 15.95 -14.44
N LYS A 291 0.35 17.09 -14.86
CA LYS A 291 -0.45 17.26 -16.10
C LYS A 291 0.40 17.32 -17.36
N LEU A 292 1.67 17.71 -17.27
CA LEU A 292 2.57 17.73 -18.42
C LEU A 292 2.72 16.30 -18.98
N LEU A 293 2.70 16.19 -20.31
CA LEU A 293 2.86 14.89 -20.98
C LEU A 293 4.17 14.20 -20.61
N GLU A 294 5.23 14.98 -20.38
CA GLU A 294 6.55 14.50 -19.96
C GLU A 294 6.54 13.83 -18.58
N TYR A 295 5.62 14.23 -17.69
CA TYR A 295 5.52 13.75 -16.32
C TYR A 295 4.26 12.89 -16.05
N GLY A 296 3.53 12.52 -17.11
CA GLY A 296 2.52 11.47 -17.05
C GLY A 296 1.09 11.88 -17.42
N GLY A 297 0.85 13.12 -17.86
CA GLY A 297 -0.46 13.53 -18.39
C GLY A 297 -1.62 13.26 -17.43
N ALA A 298 -1.37 13.37 -16.12
CA ALA A 298 -2.33 13.03 -15.10
C ALA A 298 -3.58 13.90 -15.24
N LEU A 299 -4.75 13.27 -15.06
CA LEU A 299 -6.01 13.99 -15.01
C LEU A 299 -6.26 14.46 -13.57
N ASP A 300 -6.45 15.77 -13.40
CA ASP A 300 -6.74 16.36 -12.10
C ASP A 300 -8.20 16.10 -11.73
N ALA A 301 -8.42 15.40 -10.62
CA ALA A 301 -9.75 15.08 -10.13
C ALA A 301 -10.58 16.34 -9.82
N ARG A 302 -9.93 17.46 -9.45
CA ARG A 302 -10.61 18.75 -9.19
C ARG A 302 -11.16 19.36 -10.47
N GLU A 303 -10.46 19.18 -11.59
CA GLU A 303 -10.91 19.65 -12.91
C GLU A 303 -12.01 18.75 -13.47
N LEU A 304 -11.90 17.44 -13.28
CA LEU A 304 -12.90 16.47 -13.73
C LEU A 304 -14.20 16.52 -12.92
N TYR A 305 -14.12 16.87 -11.63
CA TYR A 305 -15.24 16.85 -10.70
C TYR A 305 -15.32 18.16 -9.87
N PRO A 306 -15.67 19.31 -10.47
CA PRO A 306 -15.62 20.61 -9.81
C PRO A 306 -16.61 20.78 -8.64
N VAL A 307 -17.59 19.89 -8.52
CA VAL A 307 -18.58 19.87 -7.43
C VAL A 307 -18.02 19.21 -6.15
N MET A 308 -16.91 18.48 -6.29
CA MET A 308 -16.32 17.71 -5.20
C MET A 308 -15.50 18.61 -4.28
N LYS A 309 -15.91 18.71 -3.02
CA LYS A 309 -15.12 19.39 -1.99
C LYS A 309 -14.13 18.41 -1.38
N VAL A 310 -12.84 18.59 -1.71
CA VAL A 310 -11.74 17.92 -1.01
C VAL A 310 -11.57 18.61 0.35
N ARG A 311 -11.34 17.84 1.40
CA ARG A 311 -11.03 18.39 2.73
C ARG A 311 -9.71 19.14 2.65
N SER A 312 -9.67 20.39 3.11
CA SER A 312 -8.43 21.17 3.09
C SER A 312 -7.47 20.71 4.18
N LEU A 313 -6.17 20.93 3.99
CA LEU A 313 -5.20 20.73 5.07
C LEU A 313 -5.48 21.68 6.25
N GLU A 314 -6.04 22.86 6.01
CA GLU A 314 -6.50 23.77 7.07
C GLU A 314 -7.55 23.10 7.97
N ASP A 315 -8.59 22.48 7.39
CA ASP A 315 -9.61 21.74 8.14
C ASP A 315 -9.00 20.61 8.98
N TYR A 316 -7.91 20.00 8.50
CA TYR A 316 -7.16 18.99 9.24
C TYR A 316 -6.31 19.60 10.35
N ALA A 317 -5.61 20.71 10.09
CA ALA A 317 -4.79 21.40 11.07
C ALA A 317 -5.63 21.91 12.24
N ILE A 318 -6.83 22.44 11.98
CA ILE A 318 -7.80 22.81 13.02
C ILE A 318 -8.14 21.60 13.90
N GLU A 319 -8.55 20.47 13.31
CA GLU A 319 -8.88 19.24 14.08
C GLU A 319 -7.68 18.68 14.85
N PHE A 320 -6.48 18.75 14.27
CA PHE A 320 -5.29 18.15 14.86
C PHE A 320 -4.75 18.97 16.04
N TYR A 321 -4.86 20.30 15.98
CA TYR A 321 -4.28 21.20 16.97
C TYR A 321 -5.29 21.79 17.97
N GLN A 322 -6.60 21.80 17.68
CA GLN A 322 -7.67 22.26 18.58
C GLN A 322 -8.46 21.07 19.16
#